data_AF-A0A4U7DZV5-F1
#
_entry.id   AF-A0A4U7DZV5-F1
#
_cell.length_a   1.000
_cell.length_b   1.000
_cell.length_c   1.000
_cell.angle_alpha   90.00
_cell.angle_beta   90.00
_cell.angle_gamma   90.00
#
_symmetry.space_group_name_H-M   'P 1'
#
loop_
_entity.id
_entity.type
_entity.pdbx_description
1 polymer ?
#
loop_
_entity_poly.entity_id
_entity_poly.type
_entity_poly.pdbx_seq_one_letter_code
_entity_poly.pdbx_strand_id
1 'polypeptide(L)'
;MTDPGPPPNAAEIMESVNDTLQGLELEPRETSEILLFANRELPHLHTPEDSYFILGSYRDPYLRRLRIVQNELDKRIGTYPFLMADLPELDIDRLPVFRIRFTLLAAHADTIVAVYEQDAGGEVTELGKISTTP
;
A
#
# COMPACT_ATOMS: atom_id res chain seq x y z
N MET A 1 -19.04 14.87 -15.21
CA MET A 1 -18.48 14.70 -13.86
C MET A 1 -17.14 15.39 -13.88
N THR A 2 -16.95 16.41 -13.06
CA THR A 2 -15.70 17.16 -12.95
C THR A 2 -14.63 16.22 -12.41
N ASP A 3 -13.48 16.14 -13.09
CA ASP A 3 -12.32 15.41 -12.59
C ASP A 3 -11.98 15.94 -11.19
N PRO A 4 -11.94 15.11 -10.14
CA PRO A 4 -11.60 15.59 -8.82
C PRO A 4 -10.20 16.19 -8.88
N GLY A 5 -10.08 17.45 -8.46
CA GLY A 5 -8.78 18.12 -8.37
C GLY A 5 -7.80 17.33 -7.48
N PRO A 6 -6.50 17.61 -7.55
CA PRO A 6 -5.49 16.91 -6.77
C PRO A 6 -5.80 16.94 -5.26
N PRO A 7 -5.39 15.90 -4.50
CA PRO A 7 -5.67 15.81 -3.07
C PRO A 7 -5.05 17.01 -2.32
N PRO A 8 -5.62 17.42 -1.18
CA PRO A 8 -5.13 18.57 -0.42
C PRO A 8 -3.68 18.42 0.05
N ASN A 9 -3.19 17.19 0.20
CA ASN A 9 -1.82 16.82 0.55
C ASN A 9 -1.01 16.27 -0.65
N ALA A 10 -1.34 16.67 -1.89
CA ALA A 10 -0.67 16.17 -3.10
C ALA A 10 0.86 16.35 -3.08
N ALA A 11 1.39 17.42 -2.50
CA ALA A 11 2.83 17.65 -2.42
C ALA A 11 3.54 16.57 -1.57
N GLU A 12 2.99 16.26 -0.39
CA GLU A 12 3.52 15.24 0.53
C GLU A 12 3.41 13.83 -0.07
N ILE A 13 2.27 13.56 -0.73
CA ILE A 13 2.04 12.32 -1.49
C ILE A 13 3.15 12.15 -2.54
N MET A 14 3.40 13.17 -3.34
CA MET A 14 4.39 13.09 -4.42
C MET A 14 5.83 13.03 -3.91
N GLU A 15 6.15 13.67 -2.79
CA GLU A 15 7.46 13.54 -2.13
C GLU A 15 7.71 12.09 -1.69
N SER A 16 6.74 11.48 -0.99
CA SER A 16 6.84 10.09 -0.53
C SER A 16 6.94 9.07 -1.68
N VAL A 17 6.22 9.34 -2.78
CA VAL A 17 6.31 8.55 -4.01
C VAL A 17 7.69 8.71 -4.65
N ASN A 18 8.21 9.93 -4.78
CA ASN A 18 9.52 10.19 -5.39
C ASN A 18 10.65 9.48 -4.64
N ASP A 19 10.62 9.47 -3.31
CA ASP A 19 11.59 8.73 -2.49
C ASP A 19 11.54 7.21 -2.77
N THR A 20 10.35 6.69 -3.06
CA THR A 20 10.11 5.28 -3.37
C THR A 20 10.64 4.87 -4.75
N LEU A 21 10.72 5.81 -5.69
CA LEU A 21 11.08 5.57 -7.09
C LEU A 21 12.57 5.33 -7.34
N GLN A 22 13.43 5.54 -6.34
CA GLN A 22 14.88 5.26 -6.41
C GLN A 22 15.56 5.86 -7.66
N GLY A 23 15.15 7.07 -8.06
CA GLY A 23 15.71 7.78 -9.22
C GLY A 23 14.98 7.58 -10.54
N LEU A 24 13.85 6.85 -10.58
CA LEU A 24 12.96 6.87 -11.73
C LEU A 24 12.15 8.17 -11.76
N GLU A 25 12.14 8.85 -12.90
CA GLU A 25 11.29 10.03 -13.11
C GLU A 25 9.85 9.60 -13.44
N LEU A 26 8.87 10.37 -12.96
CA LEU A 26 7.46 10.20 -13.28
C LEU A 26 7.09 10.98 -14.53
N GLU A 27 6.42 10.31 -15.45
CA GLU A 27 5.75 10.98 -16.55
C GLU A 27 4.47 11.67 -16.04
N PRO A 28 3.99 12.74 -16.71
CA PRO A 28 2.77 13.43 -16.32
C PRO A 28 1.56 12.50 -16.18
N ARG A 29 1.43 11.50 -17.06
CA ARG A 29 0.34 10.51 -17.00
C ARG A 29 0.39 9.68 -15.73
N GLU A 30 1.57 9.24 -15.32
CA GLU A 30 1.74 8.38 -14.15
C GLU A 30 1.54 9.15 -12.86
N THR A 31 1.98 10.41 -12.84
CA THR A 31 1.65 11.35 -11.77
C THR A 31 0.14 11.45 -11.61
N SER A 32 -0.60 11.63 -12.71
CA SER A 32 -2.06 11.68 -12.68
C SER A 32 -2.68 10.36 -12.18
N GLU A 33 -2.22 9.20 -12.64
CA GLU A 33 -2.72 7.89 -12.17
C GLU A 33 -2.50 7.71 -10.67
N ILE A 34 -1.33 8.10 -10.16
CA ILE A 34 -0.99 8.03 -8.73
C ILE A 34 -1.88 8.98 -7.92
N LEU A 35 -2.09 10.21 -8.38
CA LEU A 35 -2.96 11.18 -7.71
C LEU A 35 -4.43 10.77 -7.76
N LEU A 36 -4.88 10.15 -8.86
CA LEU A 36 -6.23 9.59 -8.98
C LEU A 36 -6.45 8.43 -8.00
N PHE A 37 -5.48 7.53 -7.89
CA PHE A 37 -5.50 6.49 -6.86
C PHE A 37 -5.55 7.10 -5.46
N ALA A 38 -4.69 8.08 -5.18
CA ALA A 38 -4.65 8.76 -3.89
C ALA A 38 -6.00 9.41 -3.54
N ASN A 39 -6.60 10.14 -4.50
CA ASN A 39 -7.89 10.80 -4.34
C ASN A 39 -9.05 9.81 -4.10
N ARG A 40 -8.95 8.59 -4.63
CA ARG A 40 -10.02 7.59 -4.49
C ARG A 40 -9.87 6.78 -3.21
N GLU A 41 -8.67 6.30 -2.91
CA GLU A 41 -8.46 5.32 -1.84
C GLU A 41 -8.14 5.97 -0.49
N LEU A 42 -7.34 7.03 -0.45
CA LEU A 42 -6.84 7.59 0.81
C LEU A 42 -7.92 8.25 1.69
N PRO A 43 -8.99 8.87 1.15
CA PRO A 43 -10.08 9.37 1.98
C PRO A 43 -10.75 8.29 2.84
N HIS A 44 -10.73 7.02 2.44
CA HIS A 44 -11.26 5.91 3.23
C HIS A 44 -10.41 5.59 4.47
N LEU A 45 -9.16 6.05 4.51
CA LEU A 45 -8.27 5.91 5.65
C LEU A 45 -8.39 7.09 6.63
N HIS A 46 -8.91 8.23 6.18
CA HIS A 46 -9.11 9.43 7.00
C HIS A 46 -10.53 9.49 7.56
N THR A 47 -10.93 8.43 8.27
CA THR A 47 -12.24 8.33 8.93
C THR A 47 -12.07 8.26 10.46
N PRO A 48 -13.15 8.31 11.26
CA PRO A 48 -13.05 8.07 12.70
C PRO A 48 -12.71 6.62 13.08
N GLU A 49 -12.68 5.68 12.13
CA GLU A 49 -12.31 4.29 12.37
C GLU A 49 -10.79 4.11 12.31
N ASP A 50 -10.23 3.31 13.22
CA ASP A 50 -8.81 2.97 13.22
C ASP A 50 -8.52 2.06 12.01
N SER A 51 -7.70 2.53 11.08
CA SER A 51 -7.35 1.78 9.87
C SER A 51 -6.22 0.77 10.10
N TYR A 52 -6.43 -0.48 9.69
CA TYR A 52 -5.45 -1.57 9.81
C TYR A 52 -5.05 -2.07 8.42
N PHE A 53 -3.89 -1.63 7.96
CA PHE A 53 -3.30 -2.11 6.72
C PHE A 53 -2.65 -3.48 6.94
N ILE A 54 -3.27 -4.54 6.43
CA ILE A 54 -2.76 -5.90 6.57
C ILE A 54 -1.76 -6.18 5.45
N LEU A 55 -0.53 -6.50 5.82
CA LEU A 55 0.59 -6.73 4.92
C LEU A 55 1.07 -8.18 5.04
N GLY A 56 1.33 -8.82 3.91
CA GLY A 56 1.95 -10.13 3.85
C GLY A 56 2.01 -10.63 2.40
N SER A 57 2.17 -11.93 2.21
CA SER A 57 2.12 -12.51 0.87
C SER A 57 0.68 -12.55 0.35
N TYR A 58 0.41 -11.82 -0.73
CA TYR A 58 -0.88 -11.83 -1.43
C TYR A 58 -1.02 -13.01 -2.41
N ARG A 59 -0.03 -13.90 -2.49
CA ARG A 59 -0.07 -15.10 -3.32
C ARG A 59 -0.89 -16.19 -2.62
N ASP A 60 -1.56 -17.04 -3.39
CA ASP A 60 -2.12 -18.28 -2.84
C ASP A 60 -0.98 -19.21 -2.37
N PRO A 61 -1.15 -19.93 -1.23
CA PRO A 61 -2.34 -19.99 -0.37
C PRO A 61 -2.38 -18.94 0.74
N TYR A 62 -1.39 -18.03 0.81
CA TYR A 62 -1.15 -17.13 1.93
C TYR A 62 -2.19 -16.01 2.05
N LEU A 63 -2.77 -15.56 0.92
CA LEU A 63 -3.86 -14.58 0.92
C LEU A 63 -5.02 -14.99 1.84
N ARG A 64 -5.37 -16.28 1.87
CA ARG A 64 -6.41 -16.80 2.78
C ARG A 64 -6.11 -16.51 4.24
N ARG A 65 -4.84 -16.56 4.63
CA ARG A 65 -4.43 -16.31 6.03
C ARG A 65 -4.50 -14.83 6.36
N LEU A 66 -4.16 -13.96 5.41
CA LEU A 66 -4.40 -12.51 5.55
C LEU A 66 -5.89 -12.21 5.74
N ARG A 67 -6.78 -12.91 5.02
CA ARG A 67 -8.24 -12.80 5.21
C ARG A 67 -8.71 -13.23 6.60
N ILE A 68 -8.07 -14.21 7.21
CA ILE A 68 -8.38 -14.60 8.60
C ILE A 68 -8.07 -13.42 9.53
N VAL A 69 -6.90 -12.80 9.38
CA VAL A 69 -6.53 -11.61 10.17
C VAL A 69 -7.50 -10.45 9.93
N GLN A 70 -7.87 -10.19 8.68
CA GLN A 70 -8.88 -9.18 8.33
C GLN A 70 -10.21 -9.44 9.05
N ASN A 71 -10.73 -10.66 8.94
CA ASN A 71 -12.00 -11.04 9.56
C ASN A 71 -11.97 -10.96 11.09
N GLU A 72 -10.83 -11.21 11.74
CA GLU A 72 -10.72 -11.08 13.20
C GLU A 72 -10.69 -9.60 13.63
N LEU A 73 -10.00 -8.74 12.88
CA LEU A 73 -9.98 -7.31 13.15
C LEU A 73 -11.37 -6.68 12.93
N ASP A 74 -12.06 -7.07 11.87
CA ASP A 74 -13.36 -6.51 11.46
C ASP A 74 -14.49 -6.75 12.48
N LYS A 75 -14.30 -7.69 13.41
CA LYS A 75 -15.24 -7.91 14.52
C LYS A 75 -15.24 -6.77 15.55
N ARG A 76 -14.20 -5.94 15.57
CA ARG A 76 -14.06 -4.85 16.54
C ARG A 76 -14.76 -3.61 15.99
N ILE A 77 -15.62 -3.00 16.80
CA ILE A 77 -16.28 -1.74 16.43
C ILE A 77 -15.21 -0.65 16.27
N GLY A 78 -15.34 0.14 15.21
CA GLY A 78 -14.47 1.29 14.94
C GLY A 78 -13.13 0.91 14.33
N THR A 79 -13.02 -0.24 13.66
CA THR A 79 -11.81 -0.63 12.92
C THR A 79 -12.12 -0.79 11.44
N TYR A 80 -11.18 -0.35 10.60
CA TYR A 80 -11.22 -0.52 9.16
C TYR A 80 -10.03 -1.36 8.68
N PRO A 81 -10.13 -2.71 8.71
CA PRO A 81 -9.07 -3.58 8.22
C PRO A 81 -9.15 -3.79 6.70
N PHE A 82 -8.04 -3.55 6.01
CA PHE A 82 -7.99 -3.67 4.55
C PHE A 82 -6.70 -4.34 4.06
N LEU A 83 -6.78 -4.89 2.85
CA LEU A 83 -5.66 -5.49 2.13
C LEU A 83 -5.40 -4.68 0.86
N MET A 84 -4.14 -4.47 0.51
CA MET A 84 -3.81 -3.81 -0.75
C MET A 84 -4.32 -4.59 -1.97
N ALA A 85 -4.43 -5.92 -1.86
CA ALA A 85 -4.98 -6.78 -2.92
C ALA A 85 -6.47 -6.51 -3.24
N ASP A 86 -7.21 -5.83 -2.35
CA ASP A 86 -8.60 -5.42 -2.60
C ASP A 86 -8.71 -4.10 -3.35
N LEU A 87 -7.65 -3.30 -3.33
CA LEU A 87 -7.64 -1.99 -3.93
C LEU A 87 -7.29 -2.10 -5.42
N PRO A 88 -7.81 -1.21 -6.28
CA PRO A 88 -7.46 -1.20 -7.69
C PRO A 88 -5.96 -1.04 -7.90
N GLU A 89 -5.45 -1.68 -8.94
CA GLU A 89 -4.04 -1.57 -9.33
C GLU A 89 -3.79 -0.29 -10.13
N LEU A 90 -2.55 0.19 -10.12
CA LEU A 90 -2.13 1.29 -10.99
C LEU A 90 -1.76 0.71 -12.36
N ASP A 91 -2.34 1.25 -13.43
CA ASP A 91 -2.04 0.85 -14.81
C ASP A 91 -0.72 1.49 -15.29
N ILE A 92 0.40 1.07 -14.67
CA ILE A 92 1.74 1.62 -14.92
C ILE A 92 2.80 0.50 -14.94
N ASP A 93 3.15 0.01 -16.12
CA ASP A 93 4.03 -1.15 -16.27
C ASP A 93 5.50 -0.93 -15.88
N ARG A 94 6.02 0.30 -16.03
CA ARG A 94 7.46 0.58 -15.86
C ARG A 94 7.88 0.94 -14.44
N LEU A 95 6.92 1.20 -13.56
CA LEU A 95 7.17 1.67 -12.20
C LEU A 95 7.00 0.53 -11.18
N PRO A 96 7.63 0.62 -10.00
CA PRO A 96 7.40 -0.33 -8.93
C PRO A 96 6.03 -0.11 -8.27
N VAL A 97 4.94 -0.47 -8.97
CA VAL A 97 3.54 -0.24 -8.56
C VAL A 97 3.26 -0.72 -7.14
N PHE A 98 3.75 -1.90 -6.77
CA PHE A 98 3.62 -2.43 -5.41
C PHE A 98 4.22 -1.48 -4.38
N ARG A 99 5.44 -0.97 -4.60
CA ARG A 99 6.11 -0.08 -3.65
C ARG A 99 5.39 1.25 -3.54
N ILE A 100 4.95 1.82 -4.66
CA ILE A 100 4.20 3.08 -4.69
C ILE A 100 2.93 2.95 -3.84
N ARG A 101 2.12 1.91 -4.12
CA ARG A 101 0.87 1.67 -3.39
C ARG A 101 1.14 1.37 -1.91
N PHE A 102 2.15 0.55 -1.62
CA PHE A 102 2.57 0.27 -0.26
C PHE A 102 2.91 1.57 0.49
N THR A 103 3.77 2.42 -0.08
CA THR A 103 4.19 3.68 0.56
C THR A 103 2.99 4.59 0.83
N LEU A 104 2.09 4.77 -0.14
CA LEU A 104 0.89 5.60 0.03
C LEU A 104 -0.03 5.09 1.13
N LEU A 105 -0.32 3.78 1.14
CA LEU A 105 -1.22 3.19 2.12
C LEU A 105 -0.57 3.13 3.51
N ALA A 106 0.71 2.78 3.59
CA ALA A 106 1.47 2.71 4.83
C ALA A 106 1.62 4.08 5.49
N ALA A 107 1.78 5.15 4.69
CA ALA A 107 1.89 6.51 5.21
C ALA A 107 0.58 7.07 5.76
N HIS A 108 -0.58 6.47 5.42
CA HIS A 108 -1.89 7.00 5.79
C HIS A 108 -2.74 6.03 6.63
N ALA A 109 -2.30 4.78 6.78
CA ALA A 109 -2.91 3.84 7.72
C ALA A 109 -2.46 4.12 9.17
N ASP A 110 -3.35 3.92 10.13
CA ASP A 110 -3.06 4.11 11.55
C ASP A 110 -2.18 2.97 12.08
N THR A 111 -2.36 1.75 11.56
CA THR A 111 -1.61 0.57 11.97
C THR A 111 -1.31 -0.33 10.77
N ILE A 112 -0.06 -0.83 10.69
CA ILE A 112 0.33 -1.88 9.75
C ILE A 112 0.40 -3.22 10.50
N VAL A 113 -0.40 -4.19 10.06
CA VAL A 113 -0.40 -5.55 10.61
C VAL A 113 0.34 -6.46 9.64
N ALA A 114 1.61 -6.74 9.93
CA ALA A 114 2.43 -7.59 9.10
C ALA A 114 2.31 -9.07 9.50
N VAL A 115 1.92 -9.91 8.56
CA VAL A 115 1.83 -11.37 8.70
C VAL A 115 3.00 -11.99 7.94
N TYR A 116 4.00 -12.42 8.70
CA TYR A 116 5.17 -13.09 8.15
C TYR A 116 5.04 -14.60 8.26
N GLU A 117 5.20 -15.26 7.13
CA GLU A 117 5.09 -16.71 7.06
C GLU A 117 6.41 -17.27 6.60
N GLN A 118 7.03 -18.07 7.46
CA GLN A 118 8.17 -18.86 7.08
C GLN A 118 7.66 -20.13 6.40
N ASP A 119 7.40 -20.05 5.09
CA ASP A 119 7.44 -21.27 4.29
C ASP A 119 8.91 -21.59 4.00
N ALA A 120 9.25 -22.86 3.87
CA ALA A 120 10.64 -23.27 3.65
C ALA A 120 11.17 -22.71 2.31
N GLY A 121 11.77 -21.52 2.35
CA GLY A 121 12.43 -20.85 1.22
C GLY A 121 11.50 -19.96 0.39
N GLY A 122 11.66 -18.64 0.52
CA GLY A 122 11.00 -17.68 -0.38
C GLY A 122 10.99 -16.24 0.15
N GLU A 123 12.10 -15.54 -0.03
CA GLU A 123 12.30 -14.08 0.02
C GLU A 123 11.87 -13.30 1.28
N VAL A 124 12.74 -13.39 2.29
CA VAL A 124 13.02 -12.33 3.28
C VAL A 124 13.74 -11.12 2.63
N THR A 125 13.58 -10.90 1.32
CA THR A 125 14.38 -9.94 0.54
C THR A 125 13.77 -8.52 0.59
N GLU A 126 12.47 -8.39 0.85
CA GLU A 126 11.78 -7.09 0.77
C GLU A 126 11.81 -6.24 2.05
N LEU A 127 12.39 -6.73 3.15
CA LEU A 127 12.55 -5.97 4.41
C LEU A 127 13.94 -5.35 4.60
N GLY A 128 14.68 -5.18 3.50
CA GLY A 128 16.06 -4.70 3.56
C GLY A 128 17.00 -5.86 3.84
N LYS A 129 17.58 -6.39 2.78
CA LYS A 129 18.76 -7.24 2.89
C LYS A 129 19.92 -6.37 3.41
N ILE A 130 20.17 -6.36 4.72
CA ILE A 130 21.50 -5.99 5.23
C ILE A 130 22.42 -7.18 4.94
N SER A 131 22.81 -7.32 3.68
CA SER A 131 23.85 -8.25 3.26
C SER A 131 25.20 -7.63 3.52
N THR A 132 25.68 -7.70 4.75
CA THR A 132 27.13 -7.62 5.00
C THR A 132 27.67 -9.04 4.98
N THR A 133 28.10 -9.49 3.81
CA THR A 133 28.99 -10.64 3.70
C THR A 133 30.01 -10.31 2.60
N PRO A 134 31.32 -10.54 2.84
CA PRO A 134 32.42 -9.87 2.14
C PRO A 134 32.53 -10.21 0.65
#